data_AF-A0A7C5N6F5-F1
#
_entry.id   AF-A0A7C5N6F5-F1
#
_cell.length_a   1.000
_cell.length_b   1.000
_cell.length_c   1.000
_cell.angle_alpha   90.00
_cell.angle_beta   90.00
_cell.angle_gamma   90.00
#
_symmetry.space_group_name_H-M   'P 1'
#
loop_
_entity.id
_entity.type
_entity.pdbx_description
1 polymer ?
#
loop_
_entity_poly.entity_id
_entity_poly.type
_entity_poly.pdbx_seq_one_letter_code
_entity_poly.pdbx_strand_id
1 'polypeptide(L)'
;MPMKRLEPETMEKILKLAEAMRAQNKDKYRLAHALLYLDERNRMLEDLYHKAERYIRFGMGEHELTDLRLAVERIREADVEDADDSALFVKE
;
A
#
# COMPACT_ATOMS: atom_id res chain seq x y z
N MET A 1 -10.73 -19.24 5.66
CA MET A 1 -11.57 -19.13 4.45
C MET A 1 -10.97 -18.04 3.57
N PRO A 2 -10.76 -18.25 2.26
CA PRO A 2 -10.31 -17.16 1.39
C PRO A 2 -11.41 -16.09 1.38
N MET A 3 -11.09 -14.88 1.83
CA MET A 3 -12.00 -13.74 1.69
C MET A 3 -12.13 -13.41 0.22
N LYS A 4 -13.37 -13.32 -0.26
CA LYS A 4 -13.65 -12.88 -1.63
C LYS A 4 -13.22 -11.42 -1.77
N ARG A 5 -12.51 -11.09 -2.86
CA ARG A 5 -12.19 -9.71 -3.20
C ARG A 5 -13.51 -8.92 -3.30
N LEU A 6 -13.57 -7.79 -2.62
CA LEU A 6 -14.71 -6.88 -2.72
C LEU A 6 -14.78 -6.33 -4.15
N GLU A 7 -15.99 -6.04 -4.63
CA GLU A 7 -16.17 -5.36 -5.91
C GLU A 7 -15.44 -4.01 -5.88
N PRO A 8 -14.77 -3.60 -6.96
CA PRO A 8 -13.97 -2.37 -6.99
C PRO A 8 -14.76 -1.14 -6.55
N GLU A 9 -16.02 -1.03 -6.98
CA GLU A 9 -16.92 0.06 -6.60
C GLU A 9 -17.24 0.09 -5.10
N THR A 10 -17.31 -1.09 -4.47
CA THR A 10 -17.56 -1.22 -3.03
C THR A 10 -16.31 -0.85 -2.24
N MET A 11 -15.13 -1.27 -2.73
CA MET A 11 -13.85 -0.89 -2.13
C MET A 11 -13.65 0.63 -2.17
N GLU A 12 -13.92 1.29 -3.29
CA GLU A 12 -13.77 2.74 -3.42
C GLU A 12 -14.66 3.52 -2.44
N LYS A 13 -15.90 3.05 -2.23
CA LYS A 13 -16.81 3.64 -1.24
C LYS A 13 -16.28 3.49 0.19
N ILE A 14 -15.70 2.33 0.51
CA ILE A 14 -15.11 2.06 1.82
C ILE A 14 -13.88 2.96 2.05
N LEU A 15 -13.01 3.13 1.05
CA LEU A 15 -11.83 4.00 1.15
C LEU A 15 -12.23 5.47 1.34
N LYS A 16 -13.22 5.97 0.60
CA LYS A 16 -13.77 7.33 0.79
C LYS A 16 -14.35 7.53 2.19
N LEU A 17 -15.02 6.51 2.73
CA LEU A 17 -15.51 6.55 4.10
C LEU A 17 -14.37 6.59 5.11
N ALA A 18 -13.32 5.80 4.90
CA ALA A 18 -12.13 5.82 5.74
C ALA A 18 -11.43 7.20 5.72
N GLU A 19 -11.27 7.82 4.55
CA GLU A 19 -10.75 9.18 4.42
C GLU A 19 -11.61 10.19 5.19
N ALA A 20 -12.93 10.10 5.06
CA ALA A 20 -13.86 10.97 5.79
C ALA A 20 -13.79 10.76 7.32
N MET A 21 -13.60 9.51 7.78
CA MET A 21 -13.43 9.19 9.20
C MET A 21 -12.13 9.75 9.78
N ARG A 22 -11.03 9.69 9.01
CA ARG A 22 -9.76 10.32 9.35
C ARG A 22 -9.92 11.84 9.45
N ALA A 23 -10.55 12.47 8.45
CA ALA A 23 -10.76 13.92 8.41
C ALA A 23 -11.65 14.43 9.56
N GLN A 24 -12.66 13.66 9.97
CA GLN A 24 -13.55 14.01 11.09
C GLN A 24 -12.94 13.72 12.48
N ASN A 25 -11.72 13.18 12.54
CA ASN A 25 -11.06 12.76 13.78
C ASN A 25 -11.90 11.78 14.63
N LYS A 26 -12.85 11.07 13.98
CA LYS A 26 -13.74 10.07 14.61
C LYS A 26 -13.15 8.68 14.60
N ASP A 27 -11.91 8.54 14.13
CA ASP A 27 -11.22 7.27 14.03
C ASP A 27 -10.59 6.87 15.38
N LYS A 28 -11.46 6.58 16.36
CA LYS A 28 -11.08 6.31 17.76
C LYS A 28 -10.04 5.19 17.92
N TYR A 29 -10.03 4.22 17.00
CA TYR A 29 -9.12 3.08 17.02
C TYR A 29 -8.16 3.06 15.82
N ARG A 30 -8.05 4.16 15.08
CA ARG A 30 -7.20 4.26 13.88
C ARG A 30 -7.51 3.17 12.82
N LEU A 31 -8.75 2.71 12.76
CA LEU A 31 -9.21 1.68 11.82
C LEU A 31 -9.22 2.21 10.39
N ALA A 32 -9.64 3.46 10.19
CA ALA A 32 -9.59 4.08 8.88
C ALA A 32 -8.14 4.30 8.44
N HIS A 33 -7.27 4.72 9.36
CA HIS A 33 -5.84 4.81 9.09
C HIS A 33 -5.23 3.46 8.69
N ALA A 34 -5.46 2.41 9.47
CA ALA A 34 -4.96 1.07 9.19
C ALA A 34 -5.48 0.54 7.84
N LEU A 35 -6.75 0.82 7.51
CA LEU A 35 -7.32 0.40 6.24
C LEU A 35 -6.67 1.11 5.04
N LEU A 36 -6.51 2.43 5.11
CA LEU A 36 -5.86 3.21 4.06
C LEU A 36 -4.40 2.80 3.88
N TYR A 37 -3.69 2.61 4.99
CA TYR A 37 -2.32 2.10 5.01
C TYR A 37 -2.20 0.74 4.30
N LEU A 38 -3.04 -0.22 4.68
CA LEU A 38 -3.02 -1.56 4.08
C LEU A 38 -3.42 -1.54 2.60
N ASP A 39 -4.35 -0.67 2.19
CA ASP A 39 -4.72 -0.50 0.78
C ASP A 39 -3.54 0.03 -0.04
N GLU A 40 -2.89 1.10 0.43
CA GLU A 40 -1.73 1.69 -0.24
C GLU A 40 -0.57 0.69 -0.35
N ARG A 41 -0.26 0.01 0.76
CA ARG A 41 0.77 -1.04 0.79
C ARG A 41 0.45 -2.18 -0.17
N ASN A 42 -0.80 -2.64 -0.20
CA ASN A 42 -1.19 -3.70 -1.13
C ASN A 42 -1.07 -3.27 -2.60
N ARG A 43 -1.40 -2.02 -2.94
CA ARG A 43 -1.21 -1.51 -4.31
C ARG A 43 0.25 -1.51 -4.72
N MET A 44 1.16 -1.11 -3.83
CA MET A 44 2.60 -1.16 -4.11
C MET A 44 3.10 -2.59 -4.29
N LEU A 45 2.61 -3.53 -3.47
CA LEU A 45 2.95 -4.95 -3.59
C LEU A 45 2.38 -5.59 -4.88
N GLU A 46 1.16 -5.24 -5.28
CA GLU A 46 0.57 -5.69 -6.55
C GLU A 46 1.37 -5.16 -7.74
N ASP A 47 1.78 -3.89 -7.72
CA ASP A 47 2.62 -3.29 -8.75
C ASP A 47 4.01 -3.96 -8.84
N LEU A 48 4.65 -4.20 -7.69
CA LEU A 48 5.91 -4.94 -7.60
C LEU A 48 5.76 -6.35 -8.19
N TYR A 49 4.69 -7.07 -7.84
CA TYR A 49 4.41 -8.40 -8.36
C TYR A 49 4.31 -8.40 -9.87
N HIS A 50 3.56 -7.46 -10.47
CA HIS A 50 3.42 -7.38 -11.92
C HIS A 50 4.74 -7.05 -12.64
N LYS A 51 5.56 -6.17 -12.07
CA LYS A 51 6.89 -5.86 -12.61
C LYS A 51 7.85 -7.03 -12.49
N ALA A 52 7.84 -7.74 -11.37
CA ALA A 52 8.64 -8.96 -11.17
C ALA A 52 8.22 -10.06 -12.15
N GLU A 53 6.91 -10.27 -12.33
CA GLU A 53 6.39 -11.23 -13.29
C GLU A 53 6.83 -10.88 -14.71
N ARG A 54 6.76 -9.60 -15.10
CA ARG A 54 7.23 -9.13 -16.41
C ARG A 54 8.73 -9.38 -16.59
N TYR A 55 9.54 -9.01 -15.60
CA TYR A 55 10.99 -9.21 -15.63
C TYR A 55 11.35 -10.69 -15.83
N ILE A 56 10.68 -11.60 -15.10
CA ILE A 56 10.92 -13.05 -15.20
C ILE A 56 10.45 -13.61 -16.54
N ARG A 57 9.25 -13.23 -17.01
CA ARG A 57 8.64 -13.81 -18.21
C ARG A 57 9.27 -13.36 -19.52
N PHE A 58 9.79 -12.13 -19.58
CA PHE A 58 10.27 -11.52 -20.84
C PHE A 58 11.79 -11.48 -20.98
N GLY A 59 12.51 -12.33 -20.24
CA GLY A 59 13.94 -12.55 -20.47
C GLY A 59 14.88 -11.53 -19.81
N MET A 60 14.42 -10.88 -18.74
CA MET A 60 15.28 -10.07 -17.85
C MET A 60 15.98 -8.88 -18.53
N GLY A 61 15.27 -8.15 -19.40
CA GLY A 61 15.78 -6.93 -20.02
C GLY A 61 16.12 -5.82 -19.04
N GLU A 62 17.02 -4.92 -19.46
CA GLU A 62 17.47 -3.75 -18.67
C GLU A 62 16.32 -2.79 -18.33
N HIS A 63 15.34 -2.66 -19.22
CA HIS A 63 14.17 -1.80 -18.99
C HIS A 63 13.30 -2.36 -17.86
N GLU A 64 12.96 -3.64 -17.92
CA GLU A 64 12.17 -4.32 -16.89
C GLU A 64 12.93 -4.39 -15.55
N LEU A 65 14.27 -4.56 -15.59
CA LEU A 65 15.09 -4.50 -14.39
C LEU A 65 15.03 -3.11 -13.73
N THR A 66 15.06 -2.05 -14.53
CA THR A 66 14.95 -0.67 -14.05
C THR A 66 13.60 -0.44 -13.40
N ASP A 67 12.51 -0.83 -14.07
CA ASP A 67 11.15 -0.72 -13.53
C ASP A 67 11.00 -1.48 -12.20
N LEU A 68 11.54 -2.70 -12.13
CA LEU A 68 11.53 -3.52 -10.92
C LEU A 68 12.29 -2.84 -9.78
N ARG A 69 13.48 -2.29 -10.04
CA ARG A 69 14.28 -1.55 -9.04
C ARG A 69 13.53 -0.34 -8.51
N LEU A 70 12.92 0.45 -9.38
CA LEU A 70 12.13 1.62 -8.97
C LEU A 70 10.94 1.22 -8.08
N ALA A 71 10.28 0.09 -8.37
CA ALA A 71 9.19 -0.40 -7.53
C ALA A 71 9.68 -0.87 -6.15
N VAL A 72 10.86 -1.50 -6.07
CA VAL A 72 11.47 -1.89 -4.80
C VAL A 72 11.86 -0.66 -3.98
N GLU A 73 12.49 0.34 -4.59
CA GLU A 73 12.86 1.58 -3.88
C GLU A 73 11.63 2.31 -3.34
N ARG A 74 10.54 2.38 -4.10
CA ARG A 74 9.29 3.00 -3.62
C ARG A 74 8.74 2.32 -2.36
N ILE A 75 8.78 0.99 -2.29
CA ILE A 75 8.35 0.25 -1.09
C ILE A 75 9.31 0.54 0.07
N ARG A 76 10.61 0.60 -0.20
CA ARG A 76 11.61 0.90 0.81
C ARG A 76 11.45 2.30 1.38
N GLU A 77 11.18 3.29 0.54
CA GLU A 77 10.92 4.67 0.96
C GLU A 77 9.68 4.74 1.86
N ALA A 78 8.59 4.06 1.48
CA ALA A 78 7.39 3.98 2.30
C ALA A 78 7.65 3.33 3.68
N ASP A 79 8.43 2.23 3.73
CA ASP A 79 8.79 1.57 5.00
C ASP A 79 9.68 2.47 5.89
N VAL A 80 10.51 3.35 5.30
CA VAL A 80 11.36 4.30 6.04
C VAL A 80 10.53 5.45 6.61
N GLU A 81 9.61 6.01 5.83
CA GLU A 81 8.66 7.04 6.31
C GLU A 81 7.81 6.49 7.46
N ASP A 82 7.35 5.24 7.36
CA ASP A 82 6.62 4.55 8.43
C ASP A 82 7.45 4.40 9.71
N ALA A 83 8.75 4.09 9.60
CA ALA A 83 9.63 3.90 10.75
C ALA A 83 9.89 5.22 11.49
N ASP A 84 10.00 6.33 10.76
CA ASP A 84 10.13 7.68 11.33
C ASP A 84 8.83 8.14 12.01
N ASP A 85 7.67 7.88 11.40
CA ASP A 85 6.37 8.17 12.00
C ASP A 85 6.12 7.30 13.25
N SER A 86 6.56 6.04 13.25
CA SER A 86 6.51 5.14 14.40
C SER A 86 7.27 5.68 15.62
N ALA A 87 8.36 6.42 15.40
CA ALA A 87 9.14 7.04 16.47
C ALA A 87 8.40 8.21 17.15
N LEU A 88 7.41 8.82 16.48
CA LEU A 88 6.54 9.85 17.07
C LEU A 88 5.47 9.25 18.00
N PHE A 89 5.13 7.96 17.84
CA PHE A 89 4.07 7.30 18.62
C PHE A 89 4.55 6.59 19.91
N VAL A 90 5.84 6.65 20.25
CA VAL A 90 6.40 6.05 21.48
C VAL A 90 6.31 7.00 22.70
N LYS A 91 5.79 8.22 22.53
CA LYS A 91 5.56 9.17 23.64
C LYS A 91 4.07 9.33 23.95
N GLU A 92 3.50 8.37 24.66
CA GLU A 92 2.32 8.58 25.52
C GLU A 92 2.55 7.91 26.89
#